data_AF-A0A081PWR3-F1
#
_entry.id   AF-A0A081PWR3-F1
#
_cell.length_a   1.000
_cell.length_b   1.000
_cell.length_c   1.000
_cell.angle_alpha   90.00
_cell.angle_beta   90.00
_cell.angle_gamma   90.00
#
_symmetry.space_group_name_H-M   'P 1'
#
loop_
_entity.id
_entity.type
_entity.pdbx_description
1 polymer ?
#
loop_
_entity_poly.entity_id
_entity_poly.type
_entity_poly.pdbx_seq_one_letter_code
_entity_poly.pdbx_strand_id
1 'polypeptide(L)'
;MYNQKLIKMVKGLFMGFIAVLCIVLGYSIAQVQQNLRQTSQSQEEVKQDKEEKQQEQFSLTEQQVEDFLIAYYTKKDLEENRPRYKPFMTDSMYQETVQEEQKPVNQTYKGYVVDQAFESGSIYIDKQHKIALAQVQYTSTTLTEKDNRASKGLTGSTKATIRLTYVEKAGKLLVNKIEPIVLTEAKGQSIGTYSDTSSSSSTPVSSTSTTTPTSSEPTTATSSHQ
;
A
#
# COMPACT_ATOMS: atom_id res chain seq x y z
N MET A 1 -63.15 63.69 -44.36
CA MET A 1 -62.20 64.49 -43.57
C MET A 1 -61.60 63.62 -42.48
N TYR A 2 -60.28 63.39 -42.50
CA TYR A 2 -59.58 62.51 -41.55
C TYR A 2 -59.25 63.29 -40.27
N ASN A 3 -59.66 62.78 -39.11
CA ASN A 3 -59.66 63.55 -37.85
C ASN A 3 -58.27 63.53 -37.20
N GLN A 4 -57.42 64.48 -37.59
CA GLN A 4 -56.00 64.55 -37.21
C GLN A 4 -55.71 64.51 -35.70
N LYS A 5 -56.66 64.90 -34.83
CA LYS A 5 -56.50 64.78 -33.37
C LYS A 5 -56.49 63.32 -32.90
N LEU A 6 -57.27 62.44 -33.53
CA LEU A 6 -57.36 61.02 -33.18
C LEU A 6 -56.05 60.28 -33.50
N ILE A 7 -55.45 60.56 -34.67
CA ILE A 7 -54.20 59.92 -35.10
C ILE A 7 -53.02 60.30 -34.22
N LYS A 8 -52.94 61.56 -33.76
CA LYS A 8 -51.86 61.99 -32.85
C LYS A 8 -51.97 61.32 -31.48
N MET A 9 -53.19 61.09 -30.98
CA MET A 9 -53.44 60.43 -29.70
C MET A 9 -53.15 58.91 -29.76
N VAL A 10 -53.55 58.24 -30.83
CA VAL A 10 -53.29 56.81 -31.05
C VAL A 10 -51.78 56.54 -31.22
N LYS A 11 -51.05 57.43 -31.90
CA LYS A 11 -49.60 57.28 -32.11
C LYS A 11 -48.80 57.43 -30.81
N GLY A 12 -49.26 58.31 -29.90
CA GLY A 12 -48.68 58.47 -28.56
C GLY A 12 -48.95 57.25 -27.66
N LEU A 13 -50.16 56.71 -27.70
CA LEU A 13 -50.54 55.50 -26.94
C LEU A 13 -49.74 54.27 -27.39
N PHE A 14 -49.50 54.13 -28.70
CA PHE A 14 -48.76 53.00 -29.27
C PHE A 14 -47.26 53.04 -28.89
N MET A 15 -46.67 54.24 -28.84
CA MET A 15 -45.26 54.42 -28.46
C MET A 15 -45.05 54.11 -26.96
N GLY A 16 -45.99 54.54 -26.10
CA GLY A 16 -45.98 54.18 -24.68
C GLY A 16 -46.12 52.68 -24.44
N PHE A 17 -46.94 51.99 -25.23
CA PHE A 17 -47.13 50.54 -25.13
C PHE A 17 -45.86 49.75 -25.51
N ILE A 18 -45.16 50.18 -26.56
CA ILE A 18 -43.89 49.56 -26.99
C ILE A 18 -42.79 49.74 -25.93
N ALA A 19 -42.71 50.92 -25.30
CA ALA A 19 -41.72 51.17 -24.25
C ALA A 19 -41.92 50.26 -23.02
N VAL A 20 -43.18 50.03 -22.62
CA VAL A 20 -43.50 49.13 -21.49
C VAL A 20 -43.18 47.67 -21.84
N LEU A 21 -43.44 47.24 -23.09
CA LEU A 21 -43.14 45.88 -23.54
C LEU A 21 -41.63 45.56 -23.51
N CYS A 22 -40.78 46.52 -23.89
CA CYS A 22 -39.32 46.35 -23.86
C CYS A 22 -38.76 46.19 -22.44
N ILE A 23 -39.35 46.84 -21.43
CA ILE A 23 -38.90 46.76 -20.03
C ILE A 23 -39.25 45.39 -19.42
N VAL A 24 -40.43 44.84 -19.74
CA VAL A 24 -40.87 43.52 -19.25
C VAL A 24 -40.03 42.39 -19.84
N LEU A 25 -39.69 42.48 -21.13
CA LEU A 25 -38.82 41.50 -21.81
C LEU A 25 -37.34 41.63 -21.42
N GLY A 26 -36.87 42.85 -21.12
CA GLY A 26 -35.51 43.08 -20.63
C GLY A 26 -35.25 42.49 -19.24
N TYR A 27 -36.26 42.47 -18.36
CA TYR A 27 -36.16 41.89 -17.02
C TYR A 27 -36.13 40.35 -17.00
N SER A 28 -36.65 39.67 -18.04
CA SER A 28 -36.72 38.21 -18.08
C SER A 28 -35.37 37.56 -18.42
N ILE A 29 -34.54 38.21 -19.23
CA ILE A 29 -33.23 37.68 -19.65
C ILE A 29 -32.20 37.75 -18.50
N ALA A 30 -32.28 38.79 -17.66
CA ALA A 30 -31.35 38.97 -16.54
C ALA A 30 -31.51 37.90 -15.43
N GLN A 31 -32.74 37.48 -15.12
CA GLN A 31 -32.98 36.45 -14.10
C GLN A 31 -32.62 35.03 -14.54
N VAL A 32 -32.76 34.71 -15.84
CA VAL A 32 -32.38 33.40 -16.36
C VAL A 32 -30.86 33.21 -16.32
N GLN A 33 -30.08 34.26 -16.57
CA GLN A 33 -28.62 34.19 -16.58
C GLN A 33 -28.00 34.04 -15.18
N GLN A 34 -28.64 34.52 -14.11
CA GLN A 34 -28.20 34.28 -12.72
C GLN A 34 -28.53 32.85 -12.23
N ASN A 35 -29.71 32.33 -12.57
CA ASN A 35 -30.13 30.98 -12.17
C ASN A 35 -29.30 29.87 -12.85
N LEU A 36 -28.87 30.06 -14.10
CA LEU A 36 -27.94 29.13 -14.76
C LEU A 36 -26.54 29.12 -14.11
N ARG A 37 -26.04 30.28 -13.66
CA ARG A 37 -24.71 30.39 -13.02
C ARG A 37 -24.67 29.76 -11.63
N GLN A 38 -25.74 29.86 -10.84
CA GLN A 38 -25.84 29.21 -9.52
C GLN A 38 -26.01 27.68 -9.62
N THR A 39 -26.69 27.19 -10.66
CA THR A 39 -26.88 25.75 -10.88
C THR A 39 -25.57 25.08 -11.31
N SER A 40 -24.73 25.75 -12.11
CA SER A 40 -23.43 25.21 -12.53
C SER A 40 -22.42 25.14 -11.39
N GLN A 41 -22.34 26.17 -10.53
CA GLN A 41 -21.42 26.15 -9.37
C GLN A 41 -21.84 25.13 -8.30
N SER A 42 -23.15 24.99 -8.03
CA SER A 42 -23.65 23.98 -7.09
C SER A 42 -23.50 22.54 -7.61
N GLN A 43 -23.54 22.31 -8.92
CA GLN A 43 -23.27 20.99 -9.50
C GLN A 43 -21.79 20.61 -9.47
N GLU A 44 -20.89 21.58 -9.59
CA GLU A 44 -19.44 21.36 -9.56
C GLU A 44 -18.98 21.07 -8.13
N GLU A 45 -19.44 21.84 -7.13
CA GLU A 45 -19.15 21.64 -5.71
C GLU A 45 -19.73 20.30 -5.17
N VAL A 46 -20.95 19.92 -5.58
CA VAL A 46 -21.57 18.64 -5.17
C VAL A 46 -20.93 17.42 -5.86
N LYS A 47 -20.35 17.58 -7.06
CA LYS A 47 -19.58 16.51 -7.72
C LYS A 47 -18.22 16.33 -7.08
N GLN A 48 -17.53 17.43 -6.74
CA GLN A 48 -16.22 17.39 -6.10
C GLN A 48 -16.30 16.80 -4.69
N ASP A 49 -17.30 17.18 -3.88
CA ASP A 49 -17.52 16.62 -2.53
C ASP A 49 -18.00 15.14 -2.56
N LYS A 50 -18.62 14.68 -3.66
CA LYS A 50 -18.93 13.25 -3.86
C LYS A 50 -17.73 12.43 -4.31
N GLU A 51 -16.88 12.97 -5.17
CA GLU A 51 -15.65 12.29 -5.60
C GLU A 51 -14.64 12.20 -4.45
N GLU A 52 -14.43 13.26 -3.67
CA GLU A 52 -13.57 13.22 -2.47
C GLU A 52 -14.08 12.23 -1.43
N LYS A 53 -15.40 12.23 -1.13
CA LYS A 53 -15.99 11.24 -0.20
C LYS A 53 -15.92 9.80 -0.70
N GLN A 54 -16.06 9.55 -2.00
CA GLN A 54 -15.88 8.20 -2.56
C GLN A 54 -14.41 7.77 -2.56
N GLN A 55 -13.49 8.70 -2.79
CA GLN A 55 -12.05 8.44 -2.80
C GLN A 55 -11.50 8.19 -1.40
N GLU A 56 -12.07 8.83 -0.36
CA GLU A 56 -11.78 8.51 1.04
C GLU A 56 -12.34 7.16 1.48
N GLN A 57 -13.56 6.80 1.05
CA GLN A 57 -14.26 5.59 1.50
C GLN A 57 -13.51 4.28 1.14
N PHE A 58 -12.72 4.28 0.07
CA PHE A 58 -11.89 3.14 -0.35
C PHE A 58 -10.39 3.43 -0.32
N SER A 59 -9.98 4.42 0.48
CA SER A 59 -8.57 4.68 0.72
C SER A 59 -8.01 3.67 1.73
N LEU A 60 -6.85 3.09 1.40
CA LEU A 60 -6.15 2.18 2.30
C LEU A 60 -5.65 2.94 3.53
N THR A 61 -5.95 2.45 4.73
CA THR A 61 -5.56 3.08 6.00
C THR A 61 -4.53 2.24 6.77
N GLU A 62 -3.76 2.90 7.65
CA GLU A 62 -2.77 2.21 8.49
C GLU A 62 -3.42 1.18 9.41
N GLN A 63 -4.58 1.53 9.99
CA GLN A 63 -5.33 0.63 10.86
C GLN A 63 -5.78 -0.65 10.12
N GLN A 64 -6.25 -0.54 8.88
CA GLN A 64 -6.60 -1.73 8.08
C GLN A 64 -5.40 -2.65 7.85
N VAL A 65 -4.22 -2.06 7.60
CA VAL A 65 -2.97 -2.81 7.45
C VAL A 65 -2.59 -3.45 8.79
N GLU A 66 -2.63 -2.72 9.89
CA GLU A 66 -2.27 -3.20 11.23
C GLU A 66 -3.17 -4.35 11.70
N ASP A 67 -4.49 -4.24 11.53
CA ASP A 67 -5.45 -5.30 11.87
C ASP A 67 -5.12 -6.61 11.12
N PHE A 68 -4.77 -6.49 9.84
CA PHE A 68 -4.30 -7.62 9.05
C PHE A 68 -2.98 -8.19 9.60
N LEU A 69 -2.00 -7.34 9.91
CA LEU A 69 -0.70 -7.77 10.46
C LEU A 69 -0.86 -8.48 11.80
N ILE A 70 -1.74 -7.99 12.68
CA ILE A 70 -2.06 -8.65 13.95
C ILE A 70 -2.65 -10.04 13.69
N ALA A 71 -3.63 -10.14 12.79
CA ALA A 71 -4.26 -11.41 12.44
C ALA A 71 -3.26 -12.41 11.80
N TYR A 72 -2.32 -11.92 11.00
CA TYR A 72 -1.35 -12.72 10.26
C TYR A 72 -0.14 -13.15 11.10
N TYR A 73 0.36 -12.27 11.98
CA TYR A 73 1.55 -12.52 12.81
C TYR A 73 1.26 -12.96 14.25
N THR A 74 0.00 -13.07 14.65
CA THR A 74 -0.37 -13.60 15.98
C THR A 74 -1.00 -14.98 15.87
N LYS A 75 -0.31 -16.01 16.34
CA LYS A 75 -0.77 -17.41 16.28
C LYS A 75 -0.15 -18.25 17.39
N LYS A 76 -0.94 -19.16 17.98
CA LYS A 76 -0.44 -20.09 19.01
C LYS A 76 0.42 -21.22 18.43
N ASP A 77 0.15 -21.58 17.19
CA ASP A 77 0.87 -22.60 16.42
C ASP A 77 0.65 -22.33 14.91
N LEU A 78 1.39 -23.00 14.04
CA LEU A 78 1.16 -22.95 12.60
C LEU A 78 -0.31 -23.28 12.30
N GLU A 79 -0.89 -22.59 11.31
CA GLU A 79 -2.27 -22.77 10.81
C GLU A 79 -3.40 -22.24 11.72
N GLU A 80 -3.14 -22.00 13.00
CA GLU A 80 -4.18 -21.65 13.99
C GLU A 80 -4.88 -20.33 13.67
N ASN A 81 -4.16 -19.37 13.09
CA ASN A 81 -4.69 -18.05 12.76
C ASN A 81 -5.41 -17.97 11.42
N ARG A 82 -5.55 -19.08 10.66
CA ARG A 82 -6.28 -19.13 9.38
C ARG A 82 -7.63 -18.42 9.39
N PRO A 83 -8.52 -18.64 10.38
CA PRO A 83 -9.81 -17.98 10.41
C PRO A 83 -9.71 -16.46 10.63
N ARG A 84 -8.64 -15.99 11.28
CA ARG A 84 -8.43 -14.58 11.59
C ARG A 84 -7.92 -13.78 10.41
N TYR A 85 -6.97 -14.30 9.63
CA TYR A 85 -6.43 -13.55 8.48
C TYR A 85 -7.27 -13.72 7.21
N LYS A 86 -8.05 -14.80 7.08
CA LYS A 86 -8.88 -15.07 5.89
C LYS A 86 -9.79 -13.91 5.46
N PRO A 87 -10.51 -13.21 6.35
CA PRO A 87 -11.40 -12.12 5.96
C PRO A 87 -10.70 -10.91 5.34
N PHE A 88 -9.38 -10.79 5.53
CA PHE A 88 -8.57 -9.68 5.01
C PHE A 88 -7.97 -9.99 3.63
N MET A 89 -8.02 -11.24 3.18
CA MET A 89 -7.37 -11.69 1.95
C MET A 89 -8.37 -11.97 0.84
N THR A 90 -7.90 -11.88 -0.39
CA THR A 90 -8.58 -12.53 -1.52
C THR A 90 -8.54 -14.06 -1.36
N ASP A 91 -9.48 -14.77 -1.98
CA ASP A 91 -9.49 -16.24 -1.97
C ASP A 91 -8.17 -16.82 -2.49
N SER A 92 -7.62 -16.25 -3.55
CA SER A 92 -6.33 -16.68 -4.14
C SER A 92 -5.17 -16.50 -3.16
N MET A 93 -5.05 -15.33 -2.53
CA MET A 93 -3.99 -15.07 -1.54
C MET A 93 -4.13 -15.96 -0.31
N TYR A 94 -5.37 -16.24 0.13
CA TYR A 94 -5.61 -17.19 1.21
C TYR A 94 -5.11 -18.59 0.83
N GLN A 95 -5.44 -19.09 -0.37
CA GLN A 95 -4.99 -20.41 -0.83
C GLN A 95 -3.46 -20.50 -0.99
N GLU A 96 -2.82 -19.44 -1.48
CA GLU A 96 -1.36 -19.37 -1.57
C GLU A 96 -0.72 -19.40 -0.17
N THR A 97 -1.27 -18.66 0.79
CA THR A 97 -0.81 -18.69 2.20
C THR A 97 -0.94 -20.08 2.80
N VAL A 98 -2.08 -20.75 2.59
CA VAL A 98 -2.29 -22.12 3.07
C VAL A 98 -1.29 -23.07 2.43
N GLN A 99 -1.04 -22.98 1.12
CA GLN A 99 -0.05 -23.82 0.44
C GLN A 99 1.37 -23.58 0.96
N GLU A 100 1.74 -22.33 1.25
CA GLU A 100 3.01 -21.99 1.88
C GLU A 100 3.14 -22.68 3.23
N GLU A 101 2.12 -22.58 4.09
CA GLU A 101 2.09 -23.26 5.40
C GLU A 101 2.18 -24.78 5.26
N GLN A 102 1.63 -25.38 4.21
CA GLN A 102 1.69 -26.83 3.96
C GLN A 102 3.04 -27.33 3.42
N LYS A 103 3.98 -26.44 3.07
CA LYS A 103 5.31 -26.88 2.65
C LYS A 103 5.97 -27.73 3.74
N PRO A 104 6.67 -28.82 3.40
CA PRO A 104 7.29 -29.72 4.38
C PRO A 104 8.17 -28.99 5.40
N VAL A 105 8.95 -28.00 4.93
CA VAL A 105 9.80 -27.17 5.80
C VAL A 105 9.01 -26.48 6.91
N ASN A 106 7.84 -25.90 6.59
CA ASN A 106 7.01 -25.20 7.56
C ASN A 106 6.32 -26.20 8.50
N GLN A 107 5.84 -27.33 7.97
CA GLN A 107 5.22 -28.39 8.76
C GLN A 107 6.20 -29.03 9.76
N THR A 108 7.50 -29.12 9.44
CA THR A 108 8.52 -29.61 10.38
C THR A 108 8.61 -28.76 11.66
N TYR A 109 8.32 -27.46 11.58
CA TYR A 109 8.36 -26.54 12.73
C TYR A 109 7.04 -26.45 13.50
N LYS A 110 5.96 -27.06 13.00
CA LYS A 110 4.65 -27.06 13.68
C LYS A 110 4.76 -27.76 15.03
N GLY A 111 4.27 -27.11 16.09
CA GLY A 111 4.41 -27.57 17.46
C GLY A 111 5.80 -27.36 18.08
N TYR A 112 6.80 -26.90 17.32
CA TYR A 112 8.09 -26.47 17.86
C TYR A 112 8.17 -24.95 18.01
N VAL A 113 7.73 -24.21 16.99
CA VAL A 113 7.66 -22.74 17.03
C VAL A 113 6.22 -22.33 17.35
N VAL A 114 6.01 -21.82 18.56
CA VAL A 114 4.68 -21.55 19.11
C VAL A 114 4.60 -20.14 19.68
N ASP A 115 3.38 -19.73 20.04
CA ASP A 115 3.10 -18.49 20.76
C ASP A 115 3.71 -17.26 20.06
N GLN A 116 3.52 -17.21 18.74
CA GLN A 116 3.92 -16.08 17.93
C GLN A 116 2.99 -14.90 18.21
N ALA A 117 3.54 -13.74 18.54
CA ALA A 117 2.76 -12.55 18.87
C ALA A 117 3.32 -11.31 18.16
N PHE A 118 2.44 -10.59 17.45
CA PHE A 118 2.74 -9.27 16.92
C PHE A 118 3.11 -8.32 18.06
N GLU A 119 4.21 -7.58 17.91
CA GLU A 119 4.64 -6.55 18.87
C GLU A 119 4.42 -5.14 18.33
N SER A 120 4.88 -4.88 17.10
CA SER A 120 4.75 -3.57 16.46
C SER A 120 4.94 -3.65 14.94
N GLY A 121 4.50 -2.60 14.23
CA GLY A 121 4.69 -2.46 12.79
C GLY A 121 4.98 -1.00 12.41
N SER A 122 5.98 -0.78 11.56
CA SER A 122 6.16 0.49 10.83
C SER A 122 5.55 0.35 9.45
N ILE A 123 4.50 1.13 9.17
CA ILE A 123 3.65 0.99 7.97
C ILE A 123 3.81 2.23 7.08
N TYR A 124 4.01 2.01 5.79
CA TYR A 124 4.06 3.07 4.77
C TYR A 124 3.04 2.76 3.68
N ILE A 125 2.16 3.71 3.38
CA ILE A 125 1.03 3.49 2.46
C ILE A 125 1.21 4.32 1.19
N ASP A 126 1.13 3.63 0.06
CA ASP A 126 0.85 4.21 -1.24
C ASP A 126 -0.64 4.10 -1.52
N LYS A 127 -1.36 5.21 -1.30
CA LYS A 127 -2.82 5.27 -1.49
C LYS A 127 -3.22 5.12 -2.95
N GLN A 128 -2.39 5.60 -3.89
CA GLN A 128 -2.70 5.60 -5.32
C GLN A 128 -2.63 4.19 -5.89
N HIS A 129 -1.60 3.43 -5.53
CA HIS A 129 -1.37 2.08 -6.02
C HIS A 129 -1.95 1.00 -5.09
N LYS A 130 -2.56 1.40 -3.96
CA LYS A 130 -3.12 0.49 -2.94
C LYS A 130 -2.06 -0.50 -2.44
N ILE A 131 -0.86 0.00 -2.15
CA ILE A 131 0.29 -0.78 -1.66
C ILE A 131 0.60 -0.33 -0.23
N ALA A 132 0.95 -1.29 0.65
CA ALA A 132 1.55 -0.99 1.93
C ALA A 132 2.92 -1.70 2.06
N LEU A 133 3.92 -0.99 2.57
CA LEU A 133 5.17 -1.57 3.04
C LEU A 133 5.11 -1.63 4.56
N ALA A 134 5.38 -2.80 5.14
CA ALA A 134 5.34 -3.00 6.58
C ALA A 134 6.63 -3.67 7.07
N GLN A 135 7.32 -3.02 8.01
CA GLN A 135 8.34 -3.67 8.83
C GLN A 135 7.69 -4.13 10.13
N VAL A 136 7.58 -5.43 10.33
CA VAL A 136 6.86 -6.05 11.45
C VAL A 136 7.86 -6.61 12.44
N GLN A 137 7.63 -6.37 13.73
CA GLN A 137 8.33 -7.04 14.81
C GLN A 137 7.35 -7.98 15.54
N TYR A 138 7.77 -9.21 15.77
CA TYR A 138 6.98 -10.21 16.48
C TYR A 138 7.88 -11.12 17.32
N THR A 139 7.34 -11.66 18.40
CA THR A 139 8.00 -12.71 19.19
C THR A 139 7.52 -14.09 18.78
N SER A 140 8.32 -15.10 19.10
CA SER A 140 7.92 -16.52 19.07
C SER A 140 8.74 -17.31 20.08
N THR A 141 8.21 -18.45 20.52
CA THR A 141 8.90 -19.38 21.41
C THR A 141 9.25 -20.66 20.66
N THR A 142 10.53 -21.04 20.68
CA THR A 142 10.98 -22.33 20.17
C THR A 142 11.09 -23.32 21.33
N LEU A 143 10.29 -24.38 21.28
CA LEU A 143 10.29 -25.47 22.25
C LEU A 143 11.41 -26.47 21.94
N THR A 144 11.94 -27.13 22.97
CA THR A 144 12.91 -28.22 22.81
C THR A 144 12.25 -29.54 22.44
N GLU A 145 10.99 -29.72 22.84
CA GLU A 145 10.16 -30.88 22.53
C GLU A 145 8.84 -30.43 21.87
N LYS A 146 8.44 -31.14 20.82
CA LYS A 146 7.23 -30.82 20.06
C LYS A 146 5.99 -30.84 20.96
N ASP A 147 5.17 -29.80 20.85
CA ASP A 147 3.91 -29.59 21.57
C ASP A 147 4.02 -29.52 23.11
N ASN A 148 5.24 -29.57 23.67
CA ASN A 148 5.47 -29.54 25.11
C ASN A 148 5.80 -28.11 25.58
N ARG A 149 4.76 -27.32 25.92
CA ARG A 149 4.91 -25.96 26.45
C ARG A 149 5.52 -25.87 27.85
N ALA A 150 5.64 -27.00 28.56
CA ALA A 150 6.35 -27.07 29.84
C ALA A 150 7.85 -27.36 29.66
N SER A 151 8.29 -27.73 28.45
CA SER A 151 9.70 -27.92 28.14
C SER A 151 10.48 -26.61 28.22
N LYS A 152 11.81 -26.71 28.32
CA LYS A 152 12.67 -25.51 28.19
C LYS A 152 12.48 -24.96 26.78
N GLY A 153 12.08 -23.70 26.66
CA GLY A 153 11.95 -23.00 25.38
C GLY A 153 12.73 -21.70 25.39
N LEU A 154 13.03 -21.18 24.20
CA LEU A 154 13.64 -19.87 24.03
C LEU A 154 12.66 -18.95 23.29
N THR A 155 12.33 -17.82 23.92
CA THR A 155 11.55 -16.76 23.29
C THR A 155 12.49 -15.73 22.68
N GLY A 156 12.25 -15.37 21.42
CA GLY A 156 13.02 -14.37 20.70
C GLY A 156 12.13 -13.46 19.88
N SER A 157 12.61 -12.24 19.61
CA SER A 157 11.95 -11.26 18.74
C SER A 157 12.58 -11.29 17.35
N THR A 158 11.74 -11.26 16.32
CA THR A 158 12.11 -11.33 14.90
C THR A 158 11.54 -10.12 14.17
N LYS A 159 12.29 -9.60 13.20
CA LYS A 159 11.82 -8.57 12.27
C LYS A 159 11.58 -9.17 10.88
N ALA A 160 10.42 -8.89 10.32
CA ALA A 160 10.08 -9.18 8.93
C ALA A 160 9.80 -7.89 8.18
N THR A 161 10.00 -7.86 6.87
CA THR A 161 9.57 -6.74 6.03
C THR A 161 8.81 -7.29 4.83
N ILE A 162 7.61 -6.76 4.63
CA ILE A 162 6.71 -7.23 3.58
C ILE A 162 6.13 -6.07 2.77
N ARG A 163 5.87 -6.34 1.49
CA ARG A 163 5.02 -5.55 0.63
C ARG A 163 3.66 -6.22 0.51
N LEU A 164 2.60 -5.46 0.80
CA LEU A 164 1.21 -5.86 0.66
C LEU A 164 0.60 -5.13 -0.52
N THR A 165 0.01 -5.87 -1.45
CA THR A 165 -0.78 -5.30 -2.55
C THR A 165 -2.26 -5.55 -2.29
N TYR A 166 -3.07 -4.51 -2.33
CA TYR A 166 -4.50 -4.59 -2.11
C TYR A 166 -5.28 -4.48 -3.42
N VAL A 167 -6.42 -5.17 -3.48
CA VAL A 167 -7.42 -5.01 -4.54
C VAL A 167 -8.77 -4.70 -3.93
N GLU A 168 -9.59 -3.97 -4.65
CA GLU A 168 -10.96 -3.75 -4.26
C GLU A 168 -11.84 -4.88 -4.79
N LYS A 169 -12.51 -5.60 -3.89
CA LYS A 169 -13.42 -6.69 -4.22
C LYS A 169 -14.68 -6.57 -3.37
N ALA A 170 -15.84 -6.48 -4.01
CA ALA A 170 -17.13 -6.35 -3.33
C ALA A 170 -17.18 -5.19 -2.30
N GLY A 171 -16.62 -4.03 -2.65
CA GLY A 171 -16.60 -2.86 -1.77
C GLY A 171 -15.69 -3.02 -0.54
N LYS A 172 -14.68 -3.89 -0.61
CA LYS A 172 -13.66 -4.05 0.44
C LYS A 172 -12.28 -4.05 -0.19
N LEU A 173 -11.31 -3.44 0.49
CA LEU A 173 -9.90 -3.64 0.19
C LEU A 173 -9.46 -4.97 0.81
N LEU A 174 -8.96 -5.87 -0.03
CA LEU A 174 -8.45 -7.17 0.39
C LEU A 174 -6.99 -7.33 -0.07
N VAL A 175 -6.18 -7.95 0.77
CA VAL A 175 -4.80 -8.33 0.44
C VAL A 175 -4.83 -9.35 -0.68
N ASN A 176 -4.20 -8.99 -1.79
CA ASN A 176 -4.08 -9.81 -2.99
C ASN A 176 -2.69 -10.42 -3.16
N LYS A 177 -1.66 -9.78 -2.59
CA LYS A 177 -0.28 -10.26 -2.65
C LYS A 177 0.48 -9.90 -1.37
N ILE A 178 1.27 -10.84 -0.86
CA ILE A 178 2.20 -10.64 0.24
C ILE A 178 3.59 -11.04 -0.27
N GLU A 179 4.53 -10.11 -0.26
CA GLU A 179 5.89 -10.36 -0.74
C GLU A 179 6.91 -10.00 0.34
N PRO A 180 7.82 -10.91 0.72
CA PRO A 180 8.97 -10.54 1.53
C PRO A 180 9.86 -9.60 0.73
N ILE A 181 10.29 -8.51 1.36
CA ILE A 181 11.24 -7.56 0.76
C ILE A 181 12.38 -7.29 1.73
N VAL A 182 13.54 -6.91 1.19
CA VAL A 182 14.69 -6.48 2.00
C VAL A 182 14.83 -4.97 1.85
N LEU A 183 14.83 -4.25 2.97
CA LEU A 183 15.20 -2.84 3.02
C LEU A 183 16.68 -2.74 3.36
N THR A 184 17.48 -2.29 2.40
CA THR A 184 18.91 -2.04 2.61
C THR A 184 19.17 -0.54 2.59
N GLU A 185 19.90 -0.04 3.58
CA GLU A 185 20.43 1.32 3.52
C GLU A 185 21.38 1.45 2.33
N ALA A 186 21.22 2.48 1.51
CA ALA A 186 22.15 2.81 0.43
C ALA A 186 23.46 3.41 0.99
N LYS A 187 24.15 2.70 1.87
CA LYS A 187 25.47 3.12 2.35
C LYS A 187 26.51 2.81 1.27
N GLY A 188 27.08 3.86 0.68
CA GLY A 188 28.15 3.76 -0.32
C GLY A 188 27.70 3.72 -1.78
N GLN A 189 26.39 3.71 -2.06
CA GLN A 189 25.90 4.14 -3.38
C GLN A 189 25.89 5.67 -3.36
N SER A 190 26.81 6.29 -4.09
CA SER A 190 26.65 7.70 -4.45
C SER A 190 25.27 7.82 -5.11
N ILE A 191 24.31 8.43 -4.42
CA ILE A 191 23.11 8.95 -5.07
C ILE A 191 23.65 10.07 -5.95
N GLY A 192 23.99 9.71 -7.19
CA GLY A 192 24.54 10.62 -8.18
C GLY A 192 23.47 11.63 -8.54
N THR A 193 23.38 12.71 -7.77
CA THR A 193 22.93 13.98 -8.33
C THR A 193 24.00 14.36 -9.35
N TYR A 194 23.60 14.49 -10.61
CA TYR A 194 24.41 14.77 -11.81
C TYR A 194 25.15 13.57 -12.41
N SER A 195 24.52 12.94 -13.40
CA SER A 195 25.25 12.26 -14.47
C SER A 195 25.70 13.32 -15.48
N ASP A 196 26.95 13.78 -15.39
CA ASP A 196 27.74 14.08 -16.58
C ASP A 196 29.23 14.34 -16.31
N THR A 197 30.03 13.79 -17.25
CA THR A 197 31.41 14.16 -17.60
C THR A 197 32.57 13.56 -16.79
N SER A 198 33.13 12.50 -17.39
CA SER A 198 34.56 12.19 -17.55
C SER A 198 35.52 12.60 -16.43
N SER A 199 35.96 11.59 -15.67
CA SER A 199 37.34 11.53 -15.18
C SER A 199 37.78 10.09 -15.10
N SER A 200 38.49 9.68 -16.15
CA SER A 200 39.30 8.48 -16.20
C SER A 200 40.33 8.52 -15.08
N SER A 201 40.30 7.54 -14.18
CA SER A 201 41.54 7.05 -13.57
C SER A 201 41.47 5.54 -13.44
N SER A 202 42.41 4.92 -14.11
CA SER A 202 42.63 3.50 -14.29
C SER A 202 43.14 2.86 -12.98
N THR A 203 42.40 1.84 -12.51
CA THR A 203 42.84 0.50 -12.03
C THR A 203 44.32 0.29 -11.61
N PRO A 204 44.63 -0.51 -10.56
CA PRO A 204 44.33 -1.94 -10.67
C PRO A 204 43.86 -2.70 -9.43
N VAL A 205 43.05 -3.70 -9.78
CA VAL A 205 42.80 -4.96 -9.10
C VAL A 205 44.08 -5.60 -8.54
N SER A 206 44.01 -6.07 -7.28
CA SER A 206 44.95 -7.06 -6.75
C SER A 206 44.20 -8.37 -6.54
N SER A 207 44.36 -9.26 -7.51
CA SER A 207 44.23 -10.71 -7.36
C SER A 207 45.53 -11.26 -6.80
N THR A 208 45.49 -11.96 -5.66
CA THR A 208 46.61 -12.82 -5.24
C THR A 208 46.08 -14.19 -4.87
N SER A 209 46.10 -15.08 -5.85
CA SER A 209 46.29 -16.51 -5.67
C SER A 209 47.79 -16.78 -5.80
N THR A 210 48.44 -17.30 -4.76
CA THR A 210 49.72 -18.02 -4.94
C THR A 210 49.80 -19.21 -3.98
N THR A 211 50.10 -20.34 -4.61
CA THR A 211 50.37 -21.68 -4.11
C THR A 211 51.66 -21.80 -3.30
N THR A 212 51.71 -22.90 -2.54
CA THR A 212 52.76 -23.53 -1.70
C THR A 212 54.21 -23.49 -2.21
N PRO A 213 55.22 -23.69 -1.33
CA PRO A 213 55.94 -24.98 -1.38
C PRO A 213 56.33 -25.62 -0.01
N THR A 214 56.21 -26.95 0.00
CA THR A 214 57.00 -28.07 0.57
C THR A 214 57.99 -27.94 1.77
N SER A 215 57.99 -29.02 2.58
CA SER A 215 59.01 -29.60 3.49
C SER A 215 58.91 -29.19 4.98
N SER A 216 58.91 -30.07 5.99
CA SER A 216 59.53 -31.40 6.14
C SER A 216 58.86 -32.21 7.26
N GLU A 217 58.81 -33.52 7.08
CA GLU A 217 58.51 -34.57 8.06
C GLU A 217 59.61 -34.66 9.14
N PRO A 218 59.29 -35.20 10.33
CA PRO A 218 60.21 -36.17 10.94
C PRO A 218 59.50 -37.49 11.24
N THR A 219 60.02 -38.53 10.59
CA THR A 219 59.85 -39.94 10.91
C THR A 219 60.39 -40.26 12.31
N THR A 220 59.62 -41.00 13.11
CA THR A 220 60.17 -41.94 14.09
C THR A 220 59.59 -43.31 13.81
N ALA A 221 60.42 -44.19 13.29
CA ALA A 221 60.17 -45.63 13.19
C ALA A 221 60.80 -46.33 14.40
N THR A 222 60.12 -47.37 14.92
CA THR A 222 60.66 -48.61 15.53
C THR A 222 59.43 -49.51 15.79
N SER A 223 59.19 -50.55 14.97
CA SER A 223 59.60 -51.97 15.17
C SER A 223 58.86 -52.64 16.33
N SER A 224 58.36 -53.87 16.34
CA SER A 224 58.17 -55.00 15.41
C SER A 224 57.56 -56.14 16.28
N HIS A 225 57.10 -57.21 15.62
CA HIS A 225 56.88 -58.57 16.13
C HIS A 225 55.54 -58.98 16.80
N GLN A 226 54.95 -59.95 16.09
CA GLN A 226 54.01 -61.04 16.46
C GLN A 226 52.55 -60.71 16.69
#